data_AF-A0A2S9FI30-F1
#
_entry.id   AF-A0A2S9FI30-F1
#
_cell.length_a   1.000
_cell.length_b   1.000
_cell.length_c   1.000
_cell.angle_alpha   90.00
_cell.angle_beta   90.00
_cell.angle_gamma   90.00
#
_symmetry.space_group_name_H-M   'P 1'
#
loop_
_entity.id
_entity.type
_entity.pdbx_description
1 polymer ?
#
loop_
_entity_poly.entity_id
_entity_poly.type
_entity_poly.pdbx_seq_one_letter_code
_entity_poly.pdbx_strand_id
1 'polypeptide(L)'
;MRHSGAFDTAPSLIRSLDHEGVFKRRLQTTRGDWHSGDFFFLCTDALAAWFLERQEQYEKPWETWGDFGSTDCQSFESWVAEERTRGRLKNDDVTLVRVTCF
;
A
#
# COMPACT_ATOMS: atom_id res chain seq x y z
N MET A 1 9.44 -10.39 4.92
CA MET A 1 8.68 -9.37 4.17
C MET A 1 7.70 -10.10 3.28
N ARG A 2 6.46 -9.62 3.09
CA ARG A 2 5.55 -10.25 2.12
C ARG A 2 6.03 -9.89 0.70
N HIS A 3 5.90 -10.82 -0.25
CA HIS A 3 6.18 -10.59 -1.67
C HIS A 3 4.95 -10.04 -2.38
N SER A 4 5.15 -9.37 -3.52
CA SER A 4 4.06 -8.83 -4.35
C SER A 4 2.96 -9.85 -4.66
N GLY A 5 3.35 -11.10 -4.94
CA GLY A 5 2.43 -12.21 -5.23
C GLY A 5 1.54 -12.68 -4.07
N ALA A 6 1.80 -12.24 -2.83
CA ALA A 6 0.97 -12.58 -1.66
C ALA A 6 -0.32 -11.74 -1.54
N PHE A 7 -0.47 -10.73 -2.41
CA PHE A 7 -1.64 -9.85 -2.47
C PHE A 7 -2.56 -10.33 -3.60
N ASP A 8 -3.33 -11.38 -3.31
CA ASP A 8 -4.33 -11.97 -4.19
C ASP A 8 -5.75 -11.47 -3.88
N THR A 9 -6.74 -12.01 -4.58
CA THR A 9 -8.15 -11.64 -4.45
C THR A 9 -8.88 -12.37 -3.33
N ALA A 10 -8.18 -13.10 -2.45
CA ALA A 10 -8.75 -13.92 -1.39
C ALA A 10 -8.36 -13.40 0.01
N PRO A 11 -8.80 -12.19 0.40
CA PRO A 11 -8.43 -11.62 1.69
C PRO A 11 -9.02 -12.44 2.84
N SER A 12 -8.34 -12.39 3.99
CA SER A 12 -8.90 -12.92 5.23
C SER A 12 -10.13 -12.12 5.64
N LEU A 13 -11.30 -12.74 5.60
CA LEU A 13 -12.56 -12.09 5.96
C LEU A 13 -12.67 -11.87 7.48
N ILE A 14 -13.21 -10.70 7.85
CA ILE A 14 -13.61 -10.36 9.22
C ILE A 14 -15.13 -10.53 9.30
N ARG A 15 -15.59 -11.33 10.26
CA ARG A 15 -17.03 -11.55 10.50
C ARG A 15 -17.51 -10.59 11.59
N SER A 16 -18.76 -10.14 11.49
CA SER A 16 -19.38 -9.27 12.50
C SER A 16 -19.45 -9.92 13.88
N LEU A 17 -19.50 -11.25 13.94
CA LEU A 17 -19.43 -12.05 15.16
C LEU A 17 -18.12 -12.84 15.16
N ASP A 18 -17.27 -12.57 16.14
CA ASP A 18 -16.00 -13.29 16.34
C ASP A 18 -16.07 -14.20 17.58
N HIS A 19 -16.98 -15.18 17.53
CA HIS A 19 -17.22 -16.11 18.64
C HIS A 19 -15.97 -16.91 19.06
N GLU A 20 -15.02 -17.10 18.14
CA GLU A 20 -13.83 -17.93 18.35
C GLU A 20 -12.53 -17.12 18.50
N GLY A 21 -12.58 -15.78 18.51
CA GLY A 21 -11.37 -14.95 18.59
C GLY A 21 -10.45 -15.09 17.37
N VAL A 22 -10.99 -15.49 16.21
CA VAL A 22 -10.24 -15.70 14.96
C VAL A 22 -9.55 -14.41 14.54
N PHE A 23 -10.20 -13.26 14.74
CA PHE A 23 -9.62 -11.96 14.41
C PHE A 23 -8.36 -11.70 15.23
N LYS A 24 -8.42 -11.91 16.55
CA LYS A 24 -7.26 -11.73 17.43
C LYS A 24 -6.08 -12.61 17.05
N ARG A 25 -6.34 -13.84 16.59
CA ARG A 25 -5.26 -14.75 16.11
C ARG A 25 -4.61 -14.29 14.81
N ARG A 26 -5.35 -13.59 13.95
CA ARG A 26 -4.84 -13.09 12.66
C ARG A 26 -4.24 -11.69 12.77
N LEU A 27 -4.56 -10.95 13.82
CA LEU A 27 -4.03 -9.62 14.06
C LEU A 27 -2.50 -9.68 14.15
N GLN A 28 -1.85 -8.97 13.24
CA GLN A 28 -0.41 -8.75 13.28
C GLN A 28 -0.17 -7.33 13.79
N THR A 29 0.77 -7.22 14.73
CA THR A 29 1.21 -5.92 15.25
C THR A 29 2.69 -5.77 14.97
N THR A 30 3.10 -4.56 14.62
CA THR A 30 4.49 -4.17 14.50
C THR A 30 4.69 -2.86 15.25
N ARG A 31 5.93 -2.63 15.70
CA ARG A 31 6.34 -1.41 16.40
C ARG A 31 7.75 -1.04 15.96
N GLY A 32 8.05 0.24 16.00
CA GLY A 32 9.37 0.79 15.68
C GLY A 32 9.41 2.26 16.05
N ASP A 33 10.60 2.83 15.95
CA ASP A 33 10.84 4.26 16.13
C ASP A 33 10.81 4.95 14.76
N TRP A 34 10.52 6.25 14.76
CA TRP A 34 10.55 7.10 13.56
C TRP A 34 11.35 8.37 13.85
N HIS A 35 11.85 8.97 12.77
CA HIS A 35 12.55 10.24 12.80
C HIS A 35 11.82 11.29 11.97
N SER A 36 12.00 12.57 12.32
CA SER A 36 11.49 13.69 11.52
C SER A 36 11.93 13.51 10.06
N GLY A 37 10.97 13.58 9.15
CA GLY A 37 11.17 13.33 7.71
C GLY A 37 10.75 11.94 7.23
N ASP A 38 10.41 11.02 8.15
CA ASP A 38 9.87 9.72 7.77
C ASP A 38 8.44 9.82 7.20
N PHE A 39 8.13 8.90 6.28
CA PHE A 39 6.81 8.73 5.69
C PHE A 39 6.23 7.37 6.05
N PHE A 40 4.95 7.36 6.43
CA PHE A 40 4.17 6.13 6.54
C PHE A 40 3.14 6.06 5.42
N PHE A 41 3.15 4.96 4.70
CA PHE A 41 2.16 4.66 3.66
C PHE A 41 1.26 3.52 4.14
N LEU A 42 -0.04 3.77 4.21
CA LEU A 42 -1.07 2.75 4.34
C LEU A 42 -1.83 2.67 3.03
N CYS A 43 -1.92 1.47 2.46
CA CYS A 43 -2.55 1.29 1.15
C CYS A 43 -3.35 -0.01 1.06
N THR A 44 -4.26 -0.09 0.08
CA THR A 44 -4.95 -1.33 -0.29
C THR A 44 -4.00 -2.31 -0.97
N ASP A 45 -4.42 -3.56 -1.06
CA ASP A 45 -3.65 -4.68 -1.60
C ASP A 45 -3.16 -4.48 -3.03
N ALA A 46 -3.95 -3.90 -3.93
CA ALA A 46 -3.55 -3.62 -5.30
C ALA A 46 -2.32 -2.69 -5.36
N LEU A 47 -2.28 -1.65 -4.51
CA LEU A 47 -1.15 -0.74 -4.41
C LEU A 47 0.03 -1.37 -3.65
N ALA A 48 -0.23 -2.16 -2.61
CA ALA A 48 0.82 -2.86 -1.88
C ALA A 48 1.54 -3.88 -2.79
N ALA A 49 0.81 -4.59 -3.63
CA ALA A 49 1.35 -5.50 -4.64
C ALA A 49 2.23 -4.75 -5.62
N TRP A 50 1.73 -3.64 -6.19
CA TRP A 50 2.50 -2.78 -7.09
C TRP A 50 3.78 -2.28 -6.41
N PHE A 51 3.71 -1.76 -5.19
CA PHE A 51 4.86 -1.22 -4.47
C PHE A 51 5.96 -2.26 -4.28
N LEU A 52 5.57 -3.45 -3.80
CA LEU A 52 6.53 -4.54 -3.60
C LEU A 52 7.11 -5.04 -4.90
N GLU A 53 6.31 -5.12 -5.97
CA GLU A 53 6.80 -5.54 -7.30
C GLU A 53 7.85 -4.57 -7.86
N ARG A 54 7.63 -3.26 -7.73
CA ARG A 54 8.63 -2.24 -8.13
C ARG A 54 9.90 -2.34 -7.28
N GLN A 55 9.75 -2.53 -5.97
CA GLN A 55 10.89 -2.72 -5.06
C GLN A 55 11.68 -4.00 -5.37
N GLU A 56 10.99 -5.09 -5.71
CA GLU A 56 11.59 -6.36 -6.17
C GLU A 56 12.36 -6.18 -7.51
N GLN A 57 11.97 -5.20 -8.32
CA GLN A 57 12.66 -4.77 -9.55
C GLN A 57 13.77 -3.73 -9.30
N TYR A 58 14.17 -3.51 -8.05
CA TYR A 58 15.17 -2.52 -7.61
C TYR A 58 14.80 -1.06 -7.86
N GLU A 59 13.52 -0.78 -8.07
CA GLU A 59 13.01 0.60 -8.14
C GLU A 59 12.75 1.16 -6.73
N LYS A 60 12.42 2.46 -6.67
CA LYS A 60 12.21 3.20 -5.42
C LYS A 60 10.79 3.79 -5.37
N PRO A 61 9.75 2.96 -5.18
CA PRO A 61 8.36 3.39 -5.26
C PRO A 61 7.97 4.47 -4.22
N TRP A 62 8.73 4.60 -3.12
CA TRP A 62 8.53 5.67 -2.13
C TRP A 62 8.90 7.06 -2.64
N GLU A 63 9.74 7.21 -3.67
CA GLU A 63 10.01 8.51 -4.29
C GLU A 63 8.74 9.00 -5.00
N THR A 64 8.12 8.15 -5.82
CA THR A 64 6.83 8.45 -6.49
C THR A 64 5.71 8.78 -5.49
N TRP A 65 5.55 7.96 -4.45
CA TRP A 65 4.49 8.17 -3.46
C TRP A 65 4.77 9.33 -2.51
N GLY A 66 6.04 9.63 -2.26
CA GLY A 66 6.51 10.75 -1.46
C GLY A 66 6.10 12.10 -2.05
N ASP A 67 5.94 12.20 -3.36
CA ASP A 67 5.62 13.46 -4.03
C ASP A 67 4.12 13.77 -4.10
N PHE A 68 3.23 12.80 -3.91
CA PHE A 68 1.79 13.02 -4.10
C PHE A 68 1.24 14.15 -3.24
N GLY A 69 0.45 15.05 -3.82
CA GLY A 69 -0.11 16.21 -3.09
C GLY A 69 0.89 17.36 -2.86
N SER A 70 2.08 17.30 -3.46
CA SER A 70 2.90 18.49 -3.69
C SER A 70 2.37 19.30 -4.90
N THR A 71 2.72 20.57 -4.98
CA THR A 71 2.11 21.51 -5.96
C THR A 71 2.48 21.19 -7.41
N ASP A 72 3.62 20.54 -7.63
CA ASP A 72 4.20 20.28 -8.96
C ASP A 72 4.17 18.79 -9.36
N CYS A 73 3.51 17.93 -8.57
CA CYS A 73 3.42 16.49 -8.88
C CYS A 73 2.20 16.15 -9.75
N GLN A 74 2.31 15.07 -10.51
CA GLN A 74 1.16 14.39 -11.12
C GLN A 74 0.10 14.07 -10.06
N SER A 75 -1.18 14.24 -10.39
CA SER A 75 -2.25 13.84 -9.48
C SER A 75 -2.26 12.33 -9.26
N PHE A 76 -2.67 11.90 -8.06
CA PHE A 76 -2.81 10.48 -7.75
C PHE A 76 -3.73 9.76 -8.76
N GLU A 77 -4.84 10.40 -9.15
CA GLU A 77 -5.78 9.85 -10.14
C GLU A 77 -5.12 9.62 -11.50
N SER A 78 -4.40 10.61 -12.03
CA SER A 78 -3.71 10.49 -13.32
C SER A 78 -2.62 9.42 -13.28
N TRP A 79 -1.89 9.32 -12.17
CA TRP A 79 -0.88 8.29 -11.97
C TRP A 79 -1.50 6.88 -11.94
N VAL A 80 -2.61 6.69 -11.21
CA VAL A 80 -3.34 5.42 -11.18
C VAL A 80 -3.79 5.00 -12.59
N ALA A 81 -4.32 5.95 -13.37
CA ALA A 81 -4.75 5.69 -14.73
C ALA A 81 -3.57 5.22 -15.62
N GLU A 82 -2.43 5.91 -15.54
CA GLU A 82 -1.23 5.56 -16.30
C GLU A 82 -0.67 4.18 -15.94
N GLU A 83 -0.58 3.85 -14.65
CA GLU A 83 -0.11 2.53 -14.20
C GLU A 83 -1.05 1.40 -14.62
N ARG A 84 -2.37 1.65 -14.63
CA ARG A 84 -3.36 0.70 -15.16
C ARG A 84 -3.24 0.53 -16.67
N THR A 85 -3.09 1.63 -17.43
CA THR A 85 -2.87 1.56 -18.89
C THR A 85 -1.61 0.79 -19.25
N ARG A 86 -0.56 0.90 -18.44
CA ARG A 86 0.69 0.15 -18.61
C ARG A 86 0.62 -1.30 -18.11
N GLY A 87 -0.51 -1.73 -17.56
CA GLY A 87 -0.71 -3.07 -17.03
C GLY A 87 0.10 -3.38 -15.76
N ARG A 88 0.63 -2.35 -15.08
CA ARG A 88 1.44 -2.51 -13.87
C ARG A 88 0.60 -2.49 -12.59
N LEU A 89 -0.50 -1.75 -12.59
CA LEU A 89 -1.42 -1.70 -11.47
C LEU A 89 -2.69 -2.51 -11.79
N LYS A 90 -3.08 -3.39 -10.87
CA LYS A 90 -4.31 -4.18 -10.99
C LYS A 90 -5.54 -3.26 -11.10
N ASN A 91 -6.53 -3.69 -11.87
CA ASN A 91 -7.80 -2.98 -11.99
C ASN A 91 -8.74 -3.30 -10.81
N ASP A 92 -8.35 -2.85 -9.62
CA ASP A 92 -9.09 -3.01 -8.37
C ASP A 92 -9.18 -1.66 -7.63
N ASP A 93 -9.99 -1.56 -6.58
CA ASP A 93 -10.13 -0.35 -5.78
C ASP A 93 -8.79 0.01 -5.09
N VAL A 94 -8.39 1.28 -5.25
CA VAL A 94 -7.12 1.78 -4.73
C VAL A 94 -7.36 2.86 -3.69
N THR A 95 -6.64 2.77 -2.58
CA THR A 95 -6.58 3.84 -1.57
C THR A 95 -5.17 3.95 -1.05
N LEU A 96 -4.66 5.17 -0.97
CA LEU A 96 -3.37 5.50 -0.37
C LEU A 96 -3.57 6.56 0.70
N VAL A 97 -3.07 6.29 1.89
CA VAL A 97 -2.92 7.25 2.98
C VAL A 97 -1.44 7.47 3.21
N ARG A 98 -1.00 8.73 3.07
CA ARG A 98 0.35 9.16 3.42
C ARG A 98 0.31 9.96 4.72
N VAL A 99 1.14 9.56 5.67
CA VAL A 99 1.36 10.30 6.92
C VAL A 99 2.81 10.78 6.92
N THR A 100 3.02 12.07 7.15
CA THR A 100 4.34 12.68 7.29
C THR A 100 4.59 13.02 8.74
N CYS A 101 5.76 12.66 9.23
CA CYS A 101 6.17 12.94 10.60
C CYS A 101 7.18 14.09 10.63
N PHE A 102 6.86 15.15 11.37
CA PHE A 102 7.66 16.36 11.54
C PHE A 102 8.12 16.50 12.99
#